data_AF-A0A7C1C1V5-F1
#
_entry.id   AF-A0A7C1C1V5-F1
#
_cell.length_a   1.000
_cell.length_b   1.000
_cell.length_c   1.000
_cell.angle_alpha   90.00
_cell.angle_beta   90.00
_cell.angle_gamma   90.00
#
_symmetry.space_group_name_H-M   'P 1'
#
loop_
_entity.id
_entity.type
_entity.pdbx_description
1 polymer ?
#
loop_
_entity_poly.entity_id
_entity_poly.type
_entity_poly.pdbx_seq_one_letter_code
_entity_poly.pdbx_strand_id
1 'polypeptide(L)' 'MKPILQVALDLINFHRALQIAREAVEGGADWLEAGTPLIKSEGLEVVR' A
#
# COMPACT_ATOMS: atom_id res chain seq x y z
N MET A 1 22.21 -3.83 -11.51
CA MET A 1 20.78 -3.42 -11.47
C MET A 1 20.47 -3.00 -10.04
N LYS A 2 19.74 -1.90 -9.83
CA LYS A 2 19.26 -1.51 -8.49
C LYS A 2 18.08 -2.43 -8.11
N PRO A 3 17.99 -2.96 -6.88
CA PRO A 3 16.81 -3.71 -6.44
C PRO A 3 15.56 -2.82 -6.41
N ILE A 4 14.40 -3.42 -6.66
CA ILE A 4 13.09 -2.78 -6.54
C ILE A 4 12.53 -3.15 -5.16
N LEU A 5 12.16 -2.14 -4.36
CA LEU A 5 11.48 -2.30 -3.08
C LEU A 5 9.96 -2.19 -3.29
N GLN A 6 9.23 -3.25 -2.99
CA GLN A 6 7.77 -3.27 -2.97
C GLN A 6 7.25 -3.37 -1.54
N VAL A 7 6.22 -2.58 -1.20
CA VAL A 7 5.49 -2.67 0.07
C VAL A 7 4.04 -3.09 -0.20
N ALA A 8 3.61 -4.18 0.45
CA ALA A 8 2.22 -4.64 0.41
C ALA A 8 1.43 -4.12 1.63
N LEU A 9 0.25 -3.56 1.38
CA LEU A 9 -0.65 -2.98 2.37
C LEU A 9 -1.75 -4.00 2.75
N ASP A 10 -1.41 -5.00 3.56
CA ASP A 10 -2.33 -6.04 4.04
C ASP A 10 -3.08 -5.62 5.31
N LEU A 11 -3.94 -4.61 5.19
CA LEU A 11 -4.71 -4.03 6.30
C LEU A 11 -6.20 -4.04 5.96
N ILE A 12 -7.06 -3.82 6.96
CA ILE A 12 -8.51 -3.68 6.75
C ILE A 12 -9.04 -2.26 7.01
N ASN A 13 -8.13 -1.29 7.21
CA ASN A 13 -8.49 0.08 7.54
C ASN A 13 -7.84 1.04 6.54
N PHE A 14 -8.66 1.72 5.75
CA PHE A 14 -8.21 2.65 4.73
C PHE A 14 -7.25 3.73 5.26
N HIS A 15 -7.60 4.42 6.34
CA HIS A 15 -6.80 5.53 6.84
C HIS A 15 -5.39 5.10 7.27
N ARG A 16 -5.26 3.94 7.91
CA ARG A 16 -3.96 3.35 8.24
C ARG A 16 -3.19 2.92 7.00
N ALA A 17 -3.85 2.30 6.02
CA ALA A 17 -3.21 1.91 4.76
C ALA A 17 -2.65 3.13 4.03
N LEU A 18 -3.41 4.22 3.98
CA LEU A 18 -2.99 5.47 3.35
C LEU A 18 -1.83 6.15 4.10
N GLN A 19 -1.81 6.08 5.43
CA GLN A 19 -0.67 6.56 6.21
C GLN A 19 0.60 5.77 5.90
N ILE A 20 0.53 4.43 5.97
CA ILE A 20 1.69 3.56 5.70
C ILE A 20 2.16 3.72 4.25
N ALA A 21 1.23 3.86 3.30
CA ALA A 21 1.55 4.14 1.90
C ALA A 21 2.43 5.38 1.75
N ARG A 22 2.07 6.48 2.41
CA ARG A 22 2.85 7.73 2.39
C ARG A 22 4.23 7.54 2.99
N GLU A 23 4.30 6.95 4.18
CA GLU A 23 5.57 6.68 4.87
C GLU A 23 6.48 5.75 4.06
N ALA A 24 5.92 4.75 3.38
CA ALA A 24 6.65 3.84 2.50
C ALA A 24 7.24 4.58 1.28
N VAL A 25 6.48 5.48 0.66
CA VAL A 25 6.97 6.31 -0.45
C VAL A 25 8.06 7.27 0.03
N GLU A 26 7.88 7.93 1.18
CA GLU A 26 8.91 8.78 1.80
C GLU A 26 10.18 7.98 2.15
N GLY A 27 10.02 6.72 2.56
CA GLY A 27 11.11 5.77 2.84
C GLY A 27 11.78 5.19 1.59
N GLY A 28 11.30 5.51 0.38
CA GLY A 28 11.92 5.09 -0.87
C GLY A 28 11.41 3.75 -1.42
N ALA A 29 10.21 3.32 -1.06
CA ALA A 29 9.54 2.23 -1.76
C ALA A 29 9.33 2.59 -3.23
N ASP A 30 9.69 1.69 -4.14
CA ASP A 30 9.48 1.88 -5.56
C ASP A 30 8.02 1.56 -5.93
N TRP A 31 7.43 0.55 -5.29
CA TRP A 31 6.09 0.01 -5.60
C TRP A 31 5.24 -0.14 -4.34
N LEU A 32 3.95 0.18 -4.45
CA LEU A 32 2.93 -0.12 -3.44
C LEU A 32 1.92 -1.12 -4.00
N GLU A 33 1.55 -2.10 -3.19
CA GLU A 33 0.52 -3.09 -3.51
C GLU A 33 -0.65 -2.97 -2.52
N ALA A 34 -1.88 -2.86 -3.03
CA ALA A 34 -3.07 -3.01 -2.21
C ALA A 34 -3.30 -4.49 -1.93
N GLY A 35 -3.10 -4.91 -0.68
CA GLY A 35 -3.27 -6.30 -0.27
C GLY A 35 -4.72 -6.78 -0.39
N THR A 36 -4.90 -8.10 -0.49
CA THR A 36 -6.25 -8.70 -0.57
C THR A 36 -7.18 -8.30 0.59
N PRO A 37 -6.71 -8.20 1.86
CA PRO A 37 -7.56 -7.72 2.96
C PRO A 37 -8.07 -6.30 2.75
N LEU A 38 -7.26 -5.42 2.18
CA LEU A 38 -7.60 -4.01 1.96
C LEU A 38 -8.64 -3.90 0.84
N ILE A 39 -8.40 -4.59 -0.28
CA ILE A 39 -9.34 -4.63 -1.41
C ILE A 39 -10.68 -5.24 -0.97
N LYS A 40 -10.67 -6.28 -0.13
CA LYS A 40 -11.91 -6.91 0.36
C LYS A 40 -12.72 -6.02 1.32
N SER A 41 -12.07 -5.13 2.06
CA SER A 41 -12.73 -4.27 3.05
C SER A 41 -13.20 -2.95 2.46
N GLU A 42 -12.39 -2.34 1.61
CA GLU A 42 -12.58 -0.96 1.12
C GLU A 42 -12.91 -0.91 -0.39
N GLY A 43 -12.85 -2.04 -1.09
CA GLY A 43 -13.10 -2.13 -2.53
C GLY A 43 -11.93 -1.62 -3.38
N LEU A 44 -12.18 -1.41 -4.67
CA LEU A 44 -11.16 -0.92 -5.62
C LEU A 44 -10.88 0.58 -5.50
N GLU A 45 -11.66 1.32 -4.72
CA GLU A 45 -11.46 2.76 -4.49
C GLU A 45 -10.10 3.06 -3.82
N VAL A 46 -9.49 2.07 -3.15
CA VAL A 46 -8.16 2.22 -2.53
C VAL A 46 -7.00 2.33 -3.52
N VAL A 47 -7.23 2.03 -4.79
CA VAL A 47 -6.20 2.05 -5.87
C VAL A 47 -6.37 3.28 -6.78
N ARG A 48 -7.39 4.10 -6.54
CA ARG A 48 -7.78 5.22 -7.39
C ARG A 48 -7.00 6.49 -7.08
#